data_AF-A0A6I9NLW4-F1
#
_entry.id   AF-A0A6I9NLW4-F1
#
_cell.length_a   1.000
_cell.length_b   1.000
_cell.length_c   1.000
_cell.angle_alpha   90.00
_cell.angle_beta   90.00
_cell.angle_gamma   90.00
#
_symmetry.space_group_name_H-M   'P 1'
#
loop_
_entity.id
_entity.type
_entity.pdbx_description
1 polymer ?
#
loop_
_entity_poly.entity_id
_entity_poly.type
_entity_poly.pdbx_seq_one_letter_code
_entity_poly.pdbx_strand_id
1 'polypeptide(L)'
;VLFWGLRDLKRVQLFEVERPLVRVECAGRQLDSEEIESYSTHANFKELVRYIDVELPEQAYLHPPLTVFVVEHRAFGRMALVGTHVVQSLMDYAPRELGGEEEEEDDEPKPK
;
A
#
# COMPACT_ATOMS: atom_id res chain seq x y z
N VAL A 1 -5.15 -5.21 -4.50
CA VAL A 1 -3.68 -5.04 -4.50
C VAL A 1 -3.04 -6.25 -5.17
N LEU A 2 -2.03 -6.03 -6.02
CA LEU A 2 -1.22 -7.09 -6.66
C LEU A 2 0.14 -7.20 -5.95
N PHE A 3 0.33 -8.27 -5.17
CA PHE A 3 1.57 -8.62 -4.50
C PHE A 3 2.46 -9.46 -5.41
N TRP A 4 3.32 -8.82 -6.21
CA TRP A 4 4.20 -9.54 -7.13
C TRP A 4 5.40 -10.19 -6.43
N GLY A 5 6.14 -9.40 -5.65
CA GLY A 5 7.31 -9.86 -4.93
C GLY A 5 8.15 -8.72 -4.35
N LEU A 6 9.14 -9.07 -3.52
CA LEU A 6 10.04 -8.15 -2.83
C LEU A 6 11.48 -8.27 -3.38
N ARG A 7 12.25 -7.19 -3.40
CA ARG A 7 13.64 -7.19 -3.92
C ARG A 7 14.52 -6.29 -3.07
N ASP A 8 15.80 -6.62 -3.04
CA ASP A 8 16.87 -5.83 -2.42
C ASP A 8 16.55 -5.40 -0.98
N LEU A 9 15.91 -6.27 -0.19
CA LEU A 9 15.62 -5.99 1.21
C LEU A 9 16.92 -5.89 2.01
N LYS A 10 17.04 -4.84 2.81
CA LYS A 10 18.20 -4.61 3.66
C LYS A 10 18.08 -5.38 4.98
N ARG A 11 19.23 -5.69 5.57
CA ARG A 11 19.32 -6.26 6.93
C ARG A 11 18.68 -5.31 7.94
N VAL A 12 17.92 -5.87 8.87
CA VAL A 12 17.29 -5.15 9.98
C VAL A 12 17.89 -5.62 11.28
N GLN A 13 18.45 -4.67 12.05
CA GLN A 13 19.12 -4.96 13.33
C GLN A 13 20.24 -6.00 13.19
N LEU A 14 21.04 -5.91 12.13
CA LEU A 14 22.12 -6.86 11.81
C LEU A 14 21.65 -8.28 11.45
N PHE A 15 20.36 -8.56 11.35
CA PHE A 15 19.84 -9.85 10.86
C PHE A 15 19.38 -9.73 9.41
N GLU A 16 19.56 -10.78 8.64
CA GLU A 16 18.97 -10.92 7.30
C GLU A 16 17.45 -11.04 7.40
N VAL A 17 16.78 -10.78 6.28
CA VAL A 17 15.33 -10.93 6.15
C VAL A 17 15.09 -12.28 5.48
N GLU A 18 14.41 -13.18 6.17
CA GLU A 18 14.12 -14.54 5.73
C GLU A 18 12.67 -14.70 5.31
N ARG A 19 11.74 -14.18 6.14
CA ARG A 19 10.30 -14.45 6.04
C ARG A 19 9.43 -13.18 6.04
N PRO A 20 9.58 -12.31 5.03
CA PRO A 20 8.86 -11.06 4.98
C PRO A 20 7.40 -11.26 4.52
N LEU A 21 6.54 -10.35 4.95
CA LEU A 21 5.19 -10.15 4.45
C LEU A 21 4.97 -8.66 4.17
N VAL A 22 4.04 -8.35 3.28
CA VAL A 22 3.61 -6.98 2.98
C VAL A 22 2.28 -6.71 3.63
N ARG A 23 2.19 -5.63 4.41
CA ARG A 23 0.95 -5.10 4.96
C ARG A 23 0.61 -3.81 4.25
N VAL A 24 -0.62 -3.70 3.76
CA VAL A 24 -1.15 -2.47 3.17
C VAL A 24 -2.22 -1.92 4.10
N GLU A 25 -2.18 -0.62 4.36
CA GLU A 25 -3.16 0.09 5.18
C GLU A 25 -3.70 1.30 4.42
N CYS A 26 -5.02 1.46 4.44
CA CYS A 26 -5.71 2.61 3.86
C CYS A 26 -7.04 2.81 4.59
N ALA A 27 -7.40 4.05 4.91
CA ALA A 27 -8.66 4.39 5.59
C ALA A 27 -8.94 3.55 6.87
N GLY A 28 -7.90 3.24 7.64
CA GLY A 28 -8.02 2.42 8.87
C GLY A 28 -8.28 0.92 8.62
N ARG A 29 -8.28 0.47 7.37
CA ARG A 29 -8.40 -0.94 7.00
C ARG A 29 -7.04 -1.49 6.58
N GLN A 30 -6.79 -2.75 6.92
CA GLN A 30 -5.53 -3.45 6.62
C GLN A 30 -5.73 -4.65 5.70
N LEU A 31 -4.72 -4.90 4.86
CA LEU A 31 -4.63 -6.03 3.95
C LEU A 31 -3.22 -6.60 3.97
N ASP A 32 -3.09 -7.85 4.37
CA ASP A 32 -1.80 -8.55 4.41
C ASP A 32 -1.63 -9.48 3.22
N SER A 33 -0.42 -9.51 2.67
CA SER A 33 0.00 -10.62 1.80
C SER A 33 0.13 -11.91 2.61
N GLU A 34 0.34 -13.03 1.95
CA GLU A 34 0.96 -14.16 2.65
C GLU A 34 2.41 -13.82 3.05
N GLU A 35 2.99 -14.68 3.88
CA GLU A 35 4.41 -14.63 4.20
C GLU A 35 5.23 -15.36 3.13
N ILE A 36 6.34 -14.75 2.71
CA ILE A 36 7.32 -15.45 1.86
C ILE A 36 8.12 -16.41 2.76
N GLU A 37 8.07 -17.71 2.48
CA GLU A 37 8.72 -18.72 3.33
C GLU A 37 10.27 -18.70 3.25
N SER A 38 10.82 -18.30 2.10
CA SER A 38 12.27 -18.24 1.87
C SER A 38 12.63 -17.14 0.88
N TYR A 39 12.79 -15.92 1.38
CA TYR A 39 13.07 -14.73 0.57
C TYR A 39 14.35 -14.85 -0.28
N SER A 40 15.39 -15.47 0.26
CA SER A 40 16.69 -15.64 -0.40
C SER A 40 16.63 -16.55 -1.64
N THR A 41 15.64 -17.44 -1.71
CA THR A 41 15.49 -18.38 -2.84
C THR A 41 14.33 -18.01 -3.75
N HIS A 42 13.19 -17.58 -3.17
CA HIS A 42 11.96 -17.27 -3.87
C HIS A 42 11.37 -15.98 -3.33
N ALA A 43 11.66 -14.87 -3.99
CA ALA A 43 11.25 -13.55 -3.54
C ALA A 43 9.84 -13.14 -4.00
N ASN A 44 9.06 -14.05 -4.58
CA ASN A 44 7.69 -13.82 -5.06
C ASN A 44 6.64 -14.38 -4.11
N PHE A 45 5.48 -13.76 -4.09
CA PHE A 45 4.29 -14.32 -3.47
C PHE A 45 3.67 -15.39 -4.39
N LYS A 46 3.11 -16.43 -3.80
CA LYS A 46 2.22 -17.45 -4.41
C LYS A 46 0.80 -16.87 -4.59
N GLU A 47 0.26 -16.19 -3.58
CA GLU A 47 -1.03 -15.51 -3.63
C GLU A 47 -0.85 -14.04 -4.04
N LEU A 48 -1.03 -13.79 -5.34
CA LEU A 48 -0.70 -12.50 -5.95
C LEU A 48 -1.76 -11.43 -5.74
N VAL A 49 -3.04 -11.78 -5.62
CA VAL A 49 -4.11 -10.79 -5.62
C VAL A 49 -4.93 -10.93 -4.34
N ARG A 50 -5.04 -9.82 -3.60
CA ARG A 50 -6.04 -9.69 -2.55
C ARG A 50 -6.75 -8.35 -2.62
N TYR A 51 -7.91 -8.28 -1.97
CA TYR A 51 -8.81 -7.14 -2.01
C TYR A 51 -9.09 -6.63 -0.60
N ILE A 52 -9.31 -5.32 -0.51
CA ILE A 52 -9.78 -4.63 0.67
C ILE A 52 -10.78 -3.59 0.19
N ASP A 53 -11.99 -3.65 0.72
CA ASP A 53 -12.95 -2.57 0.49
C ASP A 53 -12.60 -1.41 1.41
N VAL A 54 -12.79 -0.17 0.99
CA VAL A 54 -12.54 1.00 1.85
C VAL A 54 -13.65 2.01 1.60
N GLU A 55 -14.06 2.71 2.67
CA GLU A 55 -14.97 3.85 2.55
C GLU A 55 -14.12 5.10 2.37
N LEU A 56 -14.39 5.85 1.30
CA LEU A 56 -13.63 7.04 0.93
C LEU A 56 -14.60 8.22 0.78
N PRO A 57 -14.15 9.46 1.08
CA PRO A 57 -14.92 10.65 0.75
C PRO A 57 -15.23 10.74 -0.75
N GLU A 58 -16.30 11.48 -1.09
CA GLU A 58 -16.63 11.76 -2.49
C GLU A 58 -15.51 12.56 -3.17
N GLN A 59 -15.00 13.59 -2.49
CA GLN A 59 -13.91 14.41 -3.00
C GLN A 59 -12.57 13.66 -2.97
N ALA A 60 -12.01 13.41 -4.15
CA ALA A 60 -10.78 12.65 -4.37
C ALA A 60 -9.56 13.16 -3.58
N TYR A 61 -9.40 14.47 -3.47
CA TYR A 61 -8.27 15.08 -2.77
C TYR A 61 -8.32 14.88 -1.24
N LEU A 62 -9.45 14.44 -0.70
CA LEU A 62 -9.62 14.06 0.71
C LEU A 62 -9.37 12.57 0.95
N HIS A 63 -9.10 11.78 -0.09
CA HIS A 63 -8.81 10.36 0.06
C HIS A 63 -7.56 10.17 0.92
N PRO A 64 -7.59 9.31 1.96
CA PRO A 64 -6.42 9.05 2.78
C PRO A 64 -5.32 8.35 1.97
N PRO A 65 -4.05 8.52 2.37
CA PRO A 65 -2.94 7.84 1.71
C PRO A 65 -2.99 6.34 1.97
N LEU A 66 -2.42 5.56 1.03
CA LEU A 66 -2.22 4.14 1.18
C LEU A 66 -0.77 3.89 1.61
N THR A 67 -0.60 3.24 2.76
CA THR A 67 0.73 2.90 3.30
C THR A 67 1.02 1.42 3.09
N VAL A 68 2.20 1.12 2.58
CA VAL A 68 2.73 -0.22 2.37
C VAL A 68 3.88 -0.44 3.35
N PHE A 69 3.78 -1.49 4.15
CA PHE A 69 4.81 -1.92 5.08
C PHE A 69 5.36 -3.25 4.63
N VAL A 70 6.68 -3.44 4.73
CA VAL A 70 7.30 -4.76 4.70
C VAL A 70 7.67 -5.10 6.13
N VAL A 71 7.14 -6.19 6.66
CA VAL A 71 7.39 -6.64 8.03
C VAL A 71 7.86 -8.08 8.05
N GLU A 72 8.57 -8.47 9.10
CA GLU A 72 9.01 -9.84 9.33
C GLU A 72 8.65 -10.26 10.76
N HIS A 73 8.05 -11.44 10.89
CA HIS A 73 7.85 -12.07 12.19
C HIS A 73 9.11 -12.81 12.63
N ARG A 74 9.64 -12.41 13.78
CA ARG A 74 10.80 -13.04 14.42
C ARG A 74 10.37 -13.83 15.65
N ALA A 75 11.30 -14.61 16.18
CA ALA A 75 11.08 -15.38 17.40
C ALA A 75 10.54 -14.52 18.55
N PHE A 76 9.79 -15.15 19.44
CA PHE A 76 9.19 -14.54 20.64
C PHE A 76 8.19 -13.40 20.33
N GLY A 77 7.45 -13.50 19.22
CA GLY A 77 6.39 -12.55 18.86
C GLY A 77 6.91 -11.17 18.48
N ARG A 78 8.21 -11.04 18.20
CA ARG A 78 8.80 -9.77 17.75
C ARG A 78 8.46 -9.55 16.29
N MET A 79 8.02 -8.34 15.96
CA MET A 79 7.81 -7.90 14.59
C MET A 79 8.89 -6.88 14.23
N ALA A 80 9.60 -7.11 13.11
CA ALA A 80 10.58 -6.18 12.60
C ALA A 80 10.01 -5.45 11.38
N LEU A 81 10.00 -4.12 11.40
CA LEU A 81 9.73 -3.30 10.21
C LEU A 81 10.96 -3.31 9.31
N VAL A 82 10.80 -3.82 8.10
CA VAL A 82 11.86 -3.92 7.08
C VAL A 82 11.85 -2.70 6.17
N GLY A 83 10.67 -2.20 5.81
CA GLY A 83 10.53 -1.05 4.93
C GLY A 83 9.13 -0.45 4.97
N THR A 84 9.02 0.78 4.53
CA THR A 84 7.74 1.48 4.39
C THR A 84 7.72 2.29 3.10
N HIS A 85 6.55 2.41 2.49
CA HIS A 85 6.29 3.26 1.36
C HIS A 85 4.87 3.84 1.48
N VAL A 86 4.70 5.10 1.08
CA VAL A 86 3.40 5.79 1.15
C VAL A 86 3.02 6.24 -0.25
N VAL A 87 1.88 5.75 -0.72
CA VAL A 87 1.16 6.25 -1.89
C VAL A 87 0.28 7.40 -1.41
N GLN A 88 0.64 8.62 -1.81
CA GLN A 88 -0.05 9.84 -1.35
C GLN A 88 -1.46 9.96 -1.92
N SER A 89 -1.65 9.57 -3.19
CA SER A 89 -2.93 9.66 -3.89
C SER A 89 -3.29 8.32 -4.51
N LEU A 90 -4.48 7.82 -4.20
CA LEU A 90 -5.03 6.64 -4.86
C LEU A 90 -5.34 6.89 -6.34
N MET A 91 -5.56 8.16 -6.72
CA MET A 91 -5.88 8.54 -8.10
C MET A 91 -4.74 8.28 -9.08
N ASP A 92 -3.49 8.27 -8.60
CA ASP A 92 -2.32 7.90 -9.42
C ASP A 92 -2.40 6.46 -9.95
N TYR A 93 -3.24 5.64 -9.32
CA TYR A 93 -3.44 4.22 -9.64
C TYR A 93 -4.90 3.90 -10.03
N ALA A 94 -5.75 4.91 -10.17
CA ALA A 94 -7.13 4.74 -10.62
C ALA A 94 -7.19 4.45 -12.13
N PRO A 95 -8.21 3.72 -12.60
CA PRO A 95 -8.47 3.59 -14.04
C PRO A 95 -8.63 4.96 -14.70
N ARG A 96 -8.10 5.12 -15.92
CA ARG A 96 -8.10 6.39 -16.66
C ARG A 96 -9.48 7.02 -16.90
N GLU A 97 -10.55 6.24 -16.78
CA GLU A 97 -11.92 6.71 -17.04
C GLU A 97 -12.63 7.31 -15.81
N LEU A 98 -11.99 7.31 -14.63
CA LEU A 98 -12.50 7.97 -13.41
C LEU A 98 -11.91 9.35 -13.16
N GLY A 99 -10.96 9.79 -14.00
CA GLY A 99 -10.35 11.12 -13.91
C GLY A 99 -10.81 12.00 -15.08
N GLY A 100 -11.97 12.65 -14.94
CA GLY A 100 -12.37 13.67 -15.91
C GLY A 100 -13.86 13.96 -16.00
N GLU A 101 -14.49 14.35 -14.90
CA GLU A 101 -15.32 15.56 -14.96
C GLU A 101 -14.48 16.60 -14.22
N GLU A 102 -13.84 17.49 -14.97
CA GLU A 102 -13.26 18.71 -14.40
C GLU A 102 -14.44 19.42 -13.74
N GLU A 103 -14.45 19.51 -12.40
CA GLU A 103 -15.38 20.39 -11.70
C GLU A 103 -15.12 21.79 -12.26
N GLU A 104 -16.04 22.29 -13.11
CA GLU A 104 -16.00 23.67 -13.57
C GLU A 104 -15.95 24.56 -12.33
N GLU A 105 -14.82 25.24 -12.15
CA GLU A 105 -14.62 26.24 -11.12
C GLU A 105 -15.58 27.40 -11.44
N ASP A 106 -16.75 27.36 -10.82
CA ASP A 106 -17.83 28.34 -10.95
C ASP A 106 -17.43 29.65 -10.21
N ASP A 107 -16.32 30.26 -10.63
CA ASP A 107 -15.88 31.58 -10.18
C ASP A 107 -16.49 32.64 -11.10
N GLU A 108 -17.81 32.83 -11.00
CA GLU A 108 -18.46 34.04 -11.50
C GLU A 108 -18.78 34.98 -10.31
N PRO A 109 -17.91 35.97 -10.02
CA PRO A 109 -18.26 36.99 -9.05
C PRO A 109 -19.30 37.93 -9.67
N LYS A 110 -20.58 37.79 -9.29
CA LYS A 110 -21.65 38.73 -9.67
C LYS A 110 -21.33 40.16 -9.20
N PRO A 111 -21.18 41.15 -10.11
CA PRO A 111 -21.31 42.55 -9.76
C PRO A 111 -22.78 43.00 -9.90
N LYS A 112 -23.13 44.02 -9.11
CA LYS A 112 -24.48 44.56 -8.85
C LYS A 112 -25.14 45.24 -10.05
#